data_AF-A0A5B2VJT7-F1
#
_entry.id   AF-A0A5B2VJT7-F1
#
_cell.length_a   1.000
_cell.length_b   1.000
_cell.length_c   1.000
_cell.angle_alpha   90.00
_cell.angle_beta   90.00
_cell.angle_gamma   90.00
#
_symmetry.space_group_name_H-M   'P 1'
#
loop_
_entity.id
_entity.type
_entity.pdbx_description
1 polymer ?
#
loop_
_entity_poly.entity_id
_entity_poly.type
_entity_poly.pdbx_seq_one_letter_code
_entity_poly.pdbx_strand_id
1 'polypeptide(L)'
;MAKLKTNKIIYLLLSVTAVSAVAVSSRTDAAGNKQPVVYHEPADGVAKDSVGSKKAFMAAYRVLMHPRCMNCHPSGEAPLQGDDSHVHTMGVKRGHDGKGMYALKCSNCHQPQNTPGLHMPPGNPNWHLPPADMKMVFQGKSPRELAAQLLNPELNGHKTTAQLIAHVTSDSLVLGGWNPGDGRTLPPLTHAEFAKQFKAWIDKGAFLPDK
;
A
#
# COMPACT_ATOMS: atom_id res chain seq x y z
N MET A 1 -30.04 76.15 13.65
CA MET A 1 -30.23 74.99 14.55
C MET A 1 -28.86 74.39 14.87
N ALA A 2 -28.63 74.10 16.16
CA ALA A 2 -27.34 73.84 16.82
C ALA A 2 -26.52 72.68 16.20
N LYS A 3 -25.24 72.85 15.86
CA LYS A 3 -24.00 72.79 16.69
C LYS A 3 -23.88 71.51 17.55
N LEU A 4 -23.14 70.53 17.01
CA LEU A 4 -22.58 69.38 17.73
C LEU A 4 -21.75 69.86 18.93
N LYS A 5 -22.04 69.32 20.12
CA LYS A 5 -21.24 69.52 21.33
C LYS A 5 -20.41 68.28 21.62
N THR A 6 -19.10 68.51 21.60
CA THR A 6 -18.02 67.74 22.22
C THR A 6 -18.31 67.48 23.70
N ASN A 7 -18.13 66.23 24.17
CA ASN A 7 -17.96 65.95 25.58
C ASN A 7 -16.66 65.15 25.81
N LYS A 8 -15.83 65.75 26.66
CA LYS A 8 -14.61 65.24 27.30
C LYS A 8 -14.92 63.95 28.07
N ILE A 9 -13.95 63.04 28.18
CA ILE A 9 -13.56 62.44 29.46
C ILE A 9 -12.10 61.96 29.34
N ILE A 10 -11.38 62.28 30.41
CA ILE A 10 -9.95 62.20 30.65
C ILE A 10 -9.57 60.78 31.13
N TYR A 11 -8.35 60.37 30.79
CA TYR A 11 -7.66 59.14 31.17
C TYR A 11 -7.70 58.80 32.67
N LEU A 12 -7.88 57.51 33.01
CA LEU A 12 -7.27 56.92 34.20
C LEU A 12 -6.80 55.48 33.90
N LEU A 13 -5.58 55.22 34.36
CA LEU A 13 -4.73 54.05 34.20
C LEU A 13 -5.24 52.75 34.86
N LEU A 14 -4.58 51.66 34.44
CA LEU A 14 -4.34 50.36 35.11
C LEU A 14 -5.33 49.22 34.83
N SER A 15 -4.89 48.29 33.98
CA SER A 15 -4.85 46.86 34.36
C SER A 15 -4.00 46.04 33.37
N VAL A 16 -2.80 45.71 33.85
CA VAL A 16 -2.07 44.43 33.65
C VAL A 16 -2.18 43.79 32.26
N THR A 17 -1.23 44.12 31.38
CA THR A 17 -0.90 43.25 30.24
C THR A 17 -0.18 42.01 30.77
N ALA A 18 -0.89 40.89 30.90
CA ALA A 18 -0.26 39.60 31.06
C ALA A 18 0.44 39.25 29.73
N VAL A 19 1.76 39.39 29.69
CA VAL A 19 2.57 38.88 28.59
C VAL A 19 2.59 37.36 28.74
N SER A 20 1.66 36.67 28.09
CA SER A 20 1.75 35.23 27.90
C SER A 20 2.90 34.95 26.94
N ALA A 21 4.02 34.47 27.47
CA ALA A 21 5.10 33.92 26.67
C ALA A 21 4.58 32.66 25.96
N VAL A 22 4.16 32.81 24.70
CA VAL A 22 3.90 31.67 23.82
C VAL A 22 5.25 31.14 23.39
N ALA A 23 5.70 30.06 24.04
CA ALA A 23 6.83 29.29 23.56
C ALA A 23 6.45 28.65 22.22
N VAL A 24 6.85 29.28 21.12
CA VAL A 24 6.77 28.70 19.78
C VAL A 24 7.74 27.52 19.74
N SER A 25 7.22 26.33 19.99
CA SER A 25 7.94 25.08 19.76
C SER A 25 7.91 24.80 18.25
N SER A 26 8.95 25.24 17.55
CA SER A 26 9.20 24.85 16.16
C SER A 26 9.49 23.35 16.11
N ARG A 27 8.46 22.55 15.77
CA ARG A 27 8.65 21.15 15.35
C ARG A 27 9.17 21.17 13.92
N THR A 28 10.46 20.94 13.78
CA THR A 28 11.06 20.54 12.50
C THR A 28 10.66 19.09 12.23
N ASP A 29 9.51 18.87 11.60
CA ASP A 29 9.16 17.55 11.05
C ASP A 29 9.92 17.34 9.73
N ALA A 30 11.22 17.11 9.85
CA ALA A 30 12.11 16.77 8.75
C ALA A 30 12.96 15.55 9.13
N ALA A 31 12.32 14.40 9.23
CA ALA A 31 12.92 13.07 9.00
C ALA A 31 11.80 12.02 9.11
N GLY A 32 11.54 11.32 8.01
CA GLY A 32 10.58 10.21 7.98
C GLY A 32 10.92 9.18 9.05
N ASN A 33 10.03 9.05 10.03
CA ASN A 33 10.07 8.03 11.06
C ASN A 33 9.85 6.66 10.42
N LYS A 34 10.93 6.04 9.90
CA LYS A 34 10.93 4.61 9.57
C LYS A 34 10.93 3.85 10.90
N GLN A 35 9.74 3.64 11.47
CA GLN A 35 9.57 2.73 12.59
C GLN A 35 10.17 1.37 12.19
N PRO A 36 11.10 0.80 12.99
CA PRO A 36 11.63 -0.53 12.70
C PRO A 36 10.46 -1.50 12.70
N VAL A 37 10.24 -2.19 11.58
CA VAL A 37 9.25 -3.25 11.49
C VAL A 37 9.72 -4.36 12.43
N VAL A 38 9.07 -4.50 13.58
CA VAL A 38 9.41 -5.54 14.56
C VAL A 38 9.04 -6.88 13.97
N TYR A 39 10.06 -7.66 13.57
CA TYR A 39 9.91 -9.03 13.15
C TYR A 39 9.78 -9.92 14.39
N HIS A 40 8.70 -10.68 14.47
CA HIS A 40 8.61 -11.78 15.43
C HIS A 40 9.25 -13.02 14.79
N GLU A 41 10.23 -13.62 15.47
CA GLU A 41 10.78 -14.92 15.06
C GLU A 41 9.64 -15.94 14.90
N PRO A 42 9.75 -16.87 13.93
CA PRO A 42 8.72 -17.89 13.71
C PRO A 42 8.60 -18.80 14.93
N ALA A 43 7.38 -19.31 15.15
CA ALA A 43 7.08 -20.26 16.22
C ALA A 43 7.99 -21.50 16.21
N ASP A 44 8.27 -22.03 17.40
CA ASP A 44 9.14 -23.19 17.61
C ASP A 44 8.62 -24.46 16.91
N GLY A 45 9.53 -25.24 16.31
CA GLY A 45 9.23 -26.59 15.77
C GLY A 45 9.37 -26.78 14.25
N VAL A 46 9.62 -25.73 13.47
CA VAL A 46 9.94 -25.84 12.04
C VAL A 46 11.44 -26.05 11.84
N ALA A 47 11.84 -27.04 11.02
CA ALA A 47 13.24 -27.17 10.60
C ALA A 47 13.67 -25.90 9.85
N LYS A 48 14.45 -25.05 10.52
CA LYS A 48 14.84 -23.71 10.06
C LYS A 48 15.87 -23.81 8.92
N ASP A 49 15.41 -23.82 7.67
CA ASP A 49 16.26 -23.72 6.46
C ASP A 49 16.32 -22.26 5.98
N SER A 50 17.23 -21.48 6.57
CA SER A 50 17.38 -20.06 6.26
C SER A 50 17.74 -19.82 4.79
N VAL A 51 18.66 -20.63 4.24
CA VAL A 51 19.13 -20.49 2.84
C VAL A 51 17.98 -20.76 1.87
N GLY A 52 17.26 -21.86 2.05
CA GLY A 52 16.14 -22.21 1.21
C GLY A 52 14.94 -21.28 1.39
N SER A 53 14.68 -20.77 2.60
CA SER A 53 13.62 -19.79 2.86
C SER A 53 13.89 -18.48 2.11
N LYS A 54 15.10 -17.92 2.24
CA LYS A 54 15.50 -16.70 1.53
C LYS A 54 15.44 -16.90 0.01
N LYS A 55 15.95 -18.04 -0.49
CA LYS A 55 15.89 -18.36 -1.94
C LYS A 55 14.46 -18.43 -2.45
N ALA A 56 13.55 -19.06 -1.70
CA ALA A 56 12.14 -19.15 -2.06
C ALA A 56 11.47 -17.76 -2.09
N PHE A 57 11.76 -16.91 -1.09
CA PHE A 57 11.26 -15.54 -1.12
C PHE A 57 11.79 -14.75 -2.31
N MET A 58 13.08 -14.88 -2.67
CA MET A 58 13.63 -14.17 -3.83
C MET A 58 12.94 -14.56 -5.14
N ALA A 59 12.49 -15.81 -5.28
CA ALA A 59 11.68 -16.22 -6.42
C ALA A 59 10.29 -15.57 -6.38
N ALA A 60 9.62 -15.58 -5.22
CA ALA A 60 8.33 -14.91 -5.02
C ALA A 60 8.42 -13.39 -5.22
N TYR A 61 9.50 -12.75 -4.78
CA TYR A 61 9.76 -11.32 -4.89
C TYR A 61 9.72 -10.84 -6.33
N ARG A 62 10.28 -11.62 -7.28
CA ARG A 62 10.24 -11.30 -8.71
C ARG A 62 8.82 -11.21 -9.25
N VAL A 63 7.89 -12.01 -8.72
CA VAL A 63 6.46 -11.93 -9.05
C VAL A 63 5.81 -10.73 -8.37
N LEU A 64 6.07 -10.53 -7.06
CA LEU A 64 5.50 -9.41 -6.30
C LEU A 64 5.90 -8.03 -6.84
N MET A 65 7.10 -7.91 -7.42
CA MET A 65 7.59 -6.70 -8.07
C MET A 65 7.19 -6.57 -9.55
N HIS A 66 6.56 -7.59 -10.12
CA HIS A 66 6.06 -7.54 -11.49
C HIS A 66 4.86 -6.56 -11.57
N PRO A 67 4.64 -5.85 -12.70
CA PRO A 67 3.53 -4.90 -12.86
C PRO A 67 2.15 -5.47 -12.52
N ARG A 68 1.92 -6.77 -12.72
CA ARG A 68 0.66 -7.44 -12.34
C ARG A 68 0.34 -7.33 -10.84
N CYS A 69 1.34 -7.26 -9.97
CA CYS A 69 1.19 -7.07 -8.53
C CYS A 69 1.45 -5.61 -8.14
N MET A 70 2.58 -5.06 -8.60
CA MET A 70 3.03 -3.71 -8.20
C MET A 70 2.04 -2.61 -8.60
N ASN A 71 1.31 -2.75 -9.71
CA ASN A 71 0.34 -1.75 -10.14
C ASN A 71 -0.85 -1.60 -9.18
N CYS A 72 -1.16 -2.66 -8.42
CA CYS A 72 -2.17 -2.64 -7.35
C CYS A 72 -1.60 -2.17 -6.01
N HIS A 73 -0.27 -2.25 -5.85
CA HIS A 73 0.46 -1.91 -4.63
C HIS A 73 1.43 -0.72 -4.82
N PRO A 74 0.98 0.42 -5.39
CA PRO A 74 1.84 1.59 -5.59
C PRO A 74 2.15 2.29 -4.26
N SER A 75 3.19 3.13 -4.26
CA SER A 75 3.49 4.00 -3.10
C SER A 75 2.50 5.16 -2.95
N GLY A 76 1.83 5.53 -4.04
CA GLY A 76 0.86 6.62 -4.09
C GLY A 76 -0.61 6.18 -3.97
N GLU A 77 -1.50 7.16 -4.16
CA GLU A 77 -2.96 6.94 -4.17
C GLU A 77 -3.49 6.45 -5.51
N ALA A 78 -2.84 6.79 -6.62
CA ALA A 78 -3.26 6.35 -7.93
C ALA A 78 -2.69 4.96 -8.22
N PRO A 79 -3.48 4.01 -8.78
CA PRO A 79 -2.93 2.78 -9.31
C PRO A 79 -1.96 3.07 -10.45
N LEU A 80 -1.12 2.08 -10.76
CA LEU A 80 -0.29 2.11 -11.95
C LEU A 80 -0.95 1.29 -13.07
N GLN A 81 -0.48 1.49 -14.29
CA GLN A 81 -1.04 0.90 -15.49
C GLN A 81 0.10 0.47 -16.42
N GLY A 82 -0.17 -0.52 -17.26
CA GLY A 82 0.81 -1.03 -18.23
C GLY A 82 1.90 -1.89 -17.59
N ASP A 83 2.82 -2.33 -18.44
CA ASP A 83 3.99 -3.12 -18.04
C ASP A 83 5.19 -2.22 -17.68
N ASP A 84 5.10 -0.94 -18.01
CA ASP A 84 5.99 0.14 -17.59
C ASP A 84 5.57 0.78 -16.25
N SER A 85 4.42 0.37 -15.70
CA SER A 85 3.92 0.84 -14.40
C SER A 85 3.81 2.37 -14.30
N HIS A 86 3.38 3.04 -15.36
CA HIS A 86 3.05 4.48 -15.33
C HIS A 86 1.77 4.72 -14.51
N VAL A 87 1.55 5.95 -14.05
CA VAL A 87 0.32 6.31 -13.32
C VAL A 87 -0.91 6.13 -14.21
N HIS A 88 -1.94 5.48 -13.68
CA HIS A 88 -3.18 5.21 -14.41
C HIS A 88 -3.77 6.48 -15.06
N THR A 89 -3.93 6.45 -16.38
CA THR A 89 -4.15 7.66 -17.20
C THR A 89 -5.50 8.34 -16.98
N MET A 90 -6.49 7.60 -16.45
CA MET A 90 -7.83 8.13 -16.16
C MET A 90 -7.94 8.96 -14.87
N GLY A 91 -6.83 9.24 -14.18
CA GLY A 91 -6.81 10.10 -12.99
C GLY A 91 -7.55 9.53 -11.76
N VAL A 92 -7.82 8.23 -11.75
CA VAL A 92 -8.48 7.54 -10.63
C VAL A 92 -7.56 7.46 -9.41
N LYS A 93 -8.15 7.45 -8.21
CA LYS A 93 -7.44 7.30 -6.93
C LYS A 93 -8.10 6.20 -6.11
N ARG A 94 -7.30 5.51 -5.28
CA ARG A 94 -7.68 4.40 -4.40
C ARG A 94 -9.02 4.59 -3.70
N GLY A 95 -9.23 5.75 -3.08
CA GLY A 95 -10.38 5.97 -2.20
C GLY A 95 -10.24 5.18 -0.89
N HIS A 96 -11.16 5.40 0.05
CA HIS A 96 -11.09 4.81 1.39
C HIS A 96 -11.04 3.27 1.35
N ASP A 97 -11.91 2.66 0.55
CA ASP A 97 -12.12 1.21 0.42
C ASP A 97 -11.34 0.58 -0.74
N GLY A 98 -10.47 1.33 -1.42
CA GLY A 98 -9.74 0.85 -2.59
C GLY A 98 -10.57 0.75 -3.88
N LYS A 99 -11.82 1.23 -3.89
CA LYS A 99 -12.76 1.08 -5.03
C LYS A 99 -12.99 2.36 -5.82
N GLY A 100 -12.13 3.37 -5.65
CA GLY A 100 -12.25 4.65 -6.34
C GLY A 100 -12.81 5.76 -5.47
N MET A 101 -12.63 7.01 -5.91
CA MET A 101 -12.96 8.21 -5.15
C MET A 101 -14.14 8.96 -5.79
N TYR A 102 -15.10 9.40 -4.97
CA TYR A 102 -16.31 10.12 -5.42
C TYR A 102 -17.02 9.38 -6.57
N ALA A 103 -17.26 10.07 -7.70
CA ALA A 103 -17.87 9.52 -8.90
C ALA A 103 -16.93 8.67 -9.76
N LEU A 104 -15.61 8.73 -9.54
CA LEU A 104 -14.61 7.94 -10.27
C LEU A 104 -14.43 6.56 -9.60
N LYS A 105 -15.48 5.74 -9.64
CA LYS A 105 -15.48 4.37 -9.14
C LYS A 105 -14.87 3.42 -10.16
N CYS A 106 -14.04 2.48 -9.70
CA CYS A 106 -13.34 1.55 -10.59
C CYS A 106 -14.31 0.71 -11.44
N SER A 107 -15.45 0.33 -10.85
CA SER A 107 -16.53 -0.44 -11.49
C SER A 107 -17.21 0.26 -12.66
N ASN A 108 -17.02 1.58 -12.83
CA ASN A 108 -17.55 2.29 -13.99
C ASN A 108 -16.83 1.88 -15.30
N CYS A 109 -15.62 1.33 -15.19
CA CYS A 109 -14.82 0.88 -16.34
C CYS A 109 -14.44 -0.60 -16.24
N HIS A 110 -14.01 -1.07 -15.08
CA HIS A 110 -13.63 -2.46 -14.86
C HIS A 110 -14.85 -3.34 -14.64
N GLN A 111 -15.01 -4.33 -15.52
CA GLN A 111 -16.15 -5.25 -15.50
C GLN A 111 -15.83 -6.53 -14.70
N PRO A 112 -16.84 -7.39 -14.41
CA PRO A 112 -16.59 -8.66 -13.74
C PRO A 112 -15.67 -9.62 -14.51
N GLN A 113 -15.57 -9.48 -15.84
CA GLN A 113 -14.65 -10.21 -16.71
C GLN A 113 -13.79 -9.24 -17.52
N ASN A 114 -12.65 -9.73 -18.02
CA ASN A 114 -11.81 -8.96 -18.93
C ASN A 114 -12.64 -8.47 -20.12
N THR A 115 -12.55 -7.17 -20.41
CA THR A 115 -13.15 -6.61 -21.62
C THR A 115 -12.28 -7.01 -22.82
N PRO A 116 -12.83 -7.65 -23.88
CA PRO A 116 -12.03 -8.11 -25.02
C PRO A 116 -11.39 -6.94 -25.79
N GLY A 117 -10.15 -7.12 -26.24
CA GLY A 117 -9.43 -6.15 -27.08
C GLY A 117 -8.17 -5.58 -26.43
N LEU A 118 -7.24 -5.13 -27.28
CA LEU A 118 -6.00 -4.49 -26.85
C LEU A 118 -6.31 -3.22 -26.03
N HIS A 119 -5.56 -3.04 -24.94
CA HIS A 119 -5.66 -1.88 -24.04
C HIS A 119 -7.00 -1.73 -23.30
N MET A 120 -7.92 -2.70 -23.41
CA MET A 120 -9.20 -2.68 -22.69
C MET A 120 -9.03 -2.99 -21.20
N PRO A 121 -9.86 -2.43 -20.30
CA PRO A 121 -9.73 -2.66 -18.87
C PRO A 121 -9.76 -4.15 -18.49
N PRO A 122 -8.83 -4.62 -17.63
CA PRO A 122 -8.95 -5.94 -17.02
C PRO A 122 -10.19 -6.01 -16.13
N GLY A 123 -10.68 -7.22 -15.86
CA GLY A 123 -11.90 -7.41 -15.08
C GLY A 123 -11.79 -8.44 -13.97
N ASN A 124 -12.56 -8.22 -12.91
CA ASN A 124 -12.79 -9.12 -11.80
C ASN A 124 -14.05 -8.63 -11.04
N PRO A 125 -14.94 -9.51 -10.54
CA PRO A 125 -16.13 -9.09 -9.78
C PRO A 125 -15.80 -8.33 -8.49
N ASN A 126 -14.60 -8.51 -7.95
CA ASN A 126 -14.09 -7.84 -6.77
C ASN A 126 -12.90 -6.92 -7.13
N TRP A 127 -12.99 -6.15 -8.22
CA TRP A 127 -11.90 -5.25 -8.64
C TRP A 127 -11.68 -4.11 -7.63
N HIS A 128 -10.53 -4.12 -6.94
CA HIS A 128 -10.15 -3.07 -6.00
C HIS A 128 -8.63 -3.02 -5.76
N LEU A 129 -8.17 -1.91 -5.19
CA LEU A 129 -6.86 -1.80 -4.56
C LEU A 129 -6.93 -2.19 -3.08
N PRO A 130 -5.79 -2.42 -2.42
CA PRO A 130 -5.70 -2.28 -0.96
C PRO A 130 -6.39 -0.99 -0.48
N PRO A 131 -7.08 -1.00 0.67
CA PRO A 131 -7.74 0.19 1.22
C PRO A 131 -6.71 1.25 1.65
N ALA A 132 -7.18 2.49 1.87
CA ALA A 132 -6.30 3.63 2.12
C ALA A 132 -5.59 3.59 3.48
N ASP A 133 -6.20 2.96 4.47
CA ASP A 133 -5.65 2.73 5.81
C ASP A 133 -4.58 1.61 5.82
N MET A 134 -4.57 0.75 4.79
CA MET A 134 -3.64 -0.36 4.64
C MET A 134 -3.22 -0.54 3.18
N LYS A 135 -2.35 0.34 2.69
CA LYS A 135 -1.97 0.40 1.25
C LYS A 135 -1.13 -0.77 0.75
N MET A 136 -0.47 -1.50 1.67
CA MET A 136 0.40 -2.64 1.35
C MET A 136 1.41 -2.31 0.24
N VAL A 137 2.13 -1.20 0.34
CA VAL A 137 3.00 -0.69 -0.73
C VAL A 137 4.07 -1.72 -1.12
N PHE A 138 4.23 -2.04 -2.41
CA PHE A 138 5.31 -2.88 -2.94
C PHE A 138 6.32 -2.05 -3.74
N GLN A 139 5.84 -1.05 -4.47
CA GLN A 139 6.66 -0.19 -5.31
C GLN A 139 7.84 0.40 -4.52
N GLY A 140 9.05 0.19 -5.03
CA GLY A 140 10.29 0.70 -4.45
C GLY A 140 10.80 -0.07 -3.22
N LYS A 141 10.13 -1.14 -2.77
CA LYS A 141 10.62 -1.96 -1.65
C LYS A 141 11.73 -2.91 -2.09
N SER A 142 12.79 -2.96 -1.29
CA SER A 142 13.79 -4.02 -1.36
C SER A 142 13.17 -5.39 -0.97
N PRO A 143 13.80 -6.51 -1.36
CA PRO A 143 13.35 -7.84 -0.93
C PRO A 143 13.19 -7.95 0.59
N ARG A 144 14.14 -7.43 1.36
CA ARG A 144 14.07 -7.47 2.82
C ARG A 144 12.90 -6.67 3.38
N GLU A 145 12.70 -5.45 2.88
CA GLU A 145 11.59 -4.58 3.32
C GLU A 145 10.23 -5.18 2.99
N LEU A 146 10.08 -5.79 1.81
CA LEU A 146 8.83 -6.42 1.41
C LEU A 146 8.56 -7.68 2.24
N ALA A 147 9.56 -8.53 2.46
CA ALA A 147 9.43 -9.71 3.33
C ALA A 147 8.99 -9.32 4.74
N ALA A 148 9.64 -8.30 5.33
CA ALA A 148 9.30 -7.82 6.67
C ALA A 148 7.89 -7.23 6.74
N GLN A 149 7.48 -6.46 5.72
CA GLN A 149 6.12 -5.94 5.62
C GLN A 149 5.10 -7.08 5.59
N LEU A 150 5.31 -8.10 4.76
CA LEU A 150 4.36 -9.19 4.60
C LEU A 150 4.18 -9.99 5.89
N LEU A 151 5.20 -10.08 6.75
CA LEU A 151 5.11 -10.78 8.02
C LEU A 151 4.57 -9.94 9.18
N ASN A 152 4.36 -8.64 8.98
CA ASN A 152 3.79 -7.77 9.99
C ASN A 152 2.27 -7.60 9.76
N PRO A 153 1.39 -8.10 10.64
CA PRO A 153 -0.06 -7.93 10.55
C PRO A 153 -0.52 -6.48 10.44
N GLU A 154 0.22 -5.54 11.05
CA GLU A 154 -0.06 -4.11 11.00
C GLU A 154 0.24 -3.48 9.64
N LEU A 155 0.88 -4.22 8.72
CA LEU A 155 1.29 -3.71 7.40
C LEU A 155 0.86 -4.62 6.24
N ASN A 156 0.25 -5.78 6.50
CA ASN A 156 -0.13 -6.79 5.50
C ASN A 156 -1.65 -6.97 5.34
N GLY A 157 -2.44 -6.07 5.94
CA GLY A 157 -3.90 -6.20 6.02
C GLY A 157 -4.37 -7.22 7.03
N HIS A 158 -3.71 -7.26 8.20
CA HIS A 158 -4.06 -8.06 9.37
C HIS A 158 -4.15 -9.56 9.09
N LYS A 159 -3.35 -10.04 8.13
CA LYS A 159 -3.32 -11.45 7.73
C LYS A 159 -2.29 -12.21 8.55
N THR A 160 -2.70 -13.38 9.00
CA THR A 160 -1.78 -14.45 9.43
C THR A 160 -1.03 -15.01 8.23
N THR A 161 0.04 -15.77 8.46
CA THR A 161 0.81 -16.44 7.40
C THR A 161 -0.05 -17.41 6.59
N ALA A 162 -0.98 -18.12 7.22
CA ALA A 162 -1.93 -18.99 6.54
C ALA A 162 -2.88 -18.20 5.62
N GLN A 163 -3.36 -17.03 6.07
CA GLN A 163 -4.20 -16.14 5.25
C GLN A 163 -3.41 -15.49 4.11
N LEU A 164 -2.12 -15.17 4.30
CA LEU A 164 -1.26 -14.71 3.20
C LEU A 164 -1.10 -15.77 2.13
N ILE A 165 -0.85 -17.03 2.53
CA ILE A 165 -0.80 -18.16 1.60
C ILE A 165 -2.13 -18.25 0.85
N ALA A 166 -3.26 -18.29 1.56
CA ALA A 166 -4.58 -18.36 0.92
C ALA A 166 -4.84 -17.20 -0.05
N HIS A 167 -4.42 -15.97 0.30
CA HIS A 167 -4.54 -14.81 -0.57
C HIS A 167 -3.72 -15.00 -1.86
N VAL A 168 -2.46 -15.40 -1.77
CA VAL A 168 -1.62 -15.57 -2.99
C VAL A 168 -2.02 -16.79 -3.82
N THR A 169 -2.62 -17.82 -3.22
CA THR A 169 -2.98 -19.06 -3.92
C THR A 169 -4.40 -19.09 -4.47
N SER A 170 -5.34 -18.37 -3.84
CA SER A 170 -6.76 -18.62 -4.06
C SER A 170 -7.60 -17.36 -4.28
N ASP A 171 -7.06 -16.17 -4.03
CA ASP A 171 -7.78 -14.92 -4.28
C ASP A 171 -7.97 -14.71 -5.79
N SER A 172 -9.23 -14.62 -6.23
CA SER A 172 -9.57 -14.46 -7.65
C SER A 172 -8.97 -13.20 -8.28
N LEU A 173 -8.80 -12.12 -7.52
CA LEU A 173 -8.21 -10.88 -8.01
C LEU A 173 -6.70 -11.05 -8.23
N VAL A 174 -6.02 -11.76 -7.32
CA VAL A 174 -4.60 -12.09 -7.45
C VAL A 174 -4.38 -13.06 -8.62
N LEU A 175 -5.24 -14.08 -8.75
CA LEU A 175 -5.22 -15.02 -9.87
C LEU A 175 -5.37 -14.33 -11.22
N GLY A 176 -6.09 -13.20 -11.28
CA GLY A 176 -6.19 -12.35 -12.46
C GLY A 176 -4.84 -11.87 -13.01
N GLY A 177 -3.77 -11.88 -12.20
CA GLY A 177 -2.40 -11.61 -12.66
C GLY A 177 -1.90 -12.57 -13.75
N TRP A 178 -2.43 -13.78 -13.82
CA TRP A 178 -2.13 -14.79 -14.85
C TRP A 178 -3.19 -14.88 -15.95
N ASN A 179 -4.25 -14.09 -15.85
CA ASN A 179 -5.23 -13.86 -16.92
C ASN A 179 -5.50 -12.35 -17.07
N PRO A 180 -4.50 -11.56 -17.50
CA PRO A 180 -4.56 -10.10 -17.40
C PRO A 180 -5.39 -9.43 -18.51
N GLY A 181 -5.94 -10.19 -19.45
CA GLY A 181 -6.54 -9.69 -20.68
C GLY A 181 -5.50 -9.39 -21.76
N ASP A 182 -5.97 -8.96 -22.93
CA ASP A 182 -5.16 -8.91 -24.15
C ASP A 182 -3.99 -7.92 -24.07
N GLY A 183 -2.83 -8.35 -24.60
CA GLY A 183 -1.65 -7.49 -24.79
C GLY A 183 -0.83 -7.19 -23.53
N ARG A 184 -1.05 -7.89 -22.41
CA ARG A 184 -0.29 -7.71 -21.16
C ARG A 184 0.64 -8.89 -20.90
N THR A 185 1.83 -8.61 -20.37
CA THR A 185 2.78 -9.67 -19.98
C THR A 185 2.34 -10.42 -18.73
N LEU A 186 2.72 -11.70 -18.68
CA LEU A 186 2.52 -12.57 -17.53
C LEU A 186 3.69 -12.43 -16.53
N PRO A 187 3.45 -12.69 -15.23
CA PRO A 187 4.53 -12.78 -14.25
C PRO A 187 5.61 -13.79 -14.66
N PRO A 188 6.86 -13.65 -14.15
CA PRO A 188 7.98 -14.49 -14.55
C PRO A 188 7.91 -15.95 -14.09
N LEU A 189 6.94 -16.29 -13.23
CA LEU A 189 6.64 -17.65 -12.78
C LEU A 189 5.19 -17.97 -13.09
N THR A 190 4.88 -19.24 -13.32
CA THR A 190 3.48 -19.69 -13.29
C THR A 190 2.87 -19.47 -11.91
N HIS A 191 1.54 -19.39 -11.83
CA HIS A 191 0.86 -19.22 -10.54
C HIS A 191 1.19 -20.35 -9.56
N ALA A 192 1.22 -21.60 -10.05
CA ALA A 192 1.57 -22.77 -9.25
C ALA A 192 3.00 -22.70 -8.69
N GLU A 193 3.97 -22.24 -9.49
CA GLU A 193 5.34 -22.04 -9.02
C GLU A 193 5.43 -20.91 -8.01
N PHE A 194 4.76 -19.79 -8.25
CA PHE A 194 4.69 -18.67 -7.30
C PHE A 194 4.12 -19.12 -5.95
N ALA A 195 2.97 -19.80 -5.97
CA ALA A 195 2.33 -20.36 -4.78
C ALA A 195 3.27 -21.32 -4.03
N LYS A 196 3.95 -22.20 -4.75
CA LYS A 196 4.94 -23.14 -4.19
C LYS A 196 6.09 -22.41 -3.51
N GLN A 197 6.66 -21.38 -4.13
CA GLN A 197 7.78 -20.62 -3.57
C GLN A 197 7.34 -19.77 -2.36
N PHE A 198 6.16 -19.14 -2.44
CA PHE A 198 5.63 -18.36 -1.31
C PHE A 198 5.37 -19.24 -0.10
N LYS A 199 4.76 -20.43 -0.30
CA LYS A 199 4.55 -21.40 0.77
C LYS A 199 5.89 -21.92 1.32
N ALA A 200 6.84 -22.27 0.45
CA ALA A 200 8.15 -22.75 0.87
C ALA A 200 8.93 -21.71 1.69
N TRP A 201 8.76 -20.42 1.39
CA TRP A 201 9.34 -19.37 2.22
C TRP A 201 8.79 -19.41 3.65
N ILE A 202 7.47 -19.43 3.80
CA ILE A 202 6.78 -19.50 5.10
C ILE A 202 7.14 -20.79 5.85
N ASP A 203 6.99 -21.95 5.19
CA ASP A 203 7.22 -23.27 5.76
C ASP A 203 8.66 -23.48 6.25
N LYS A 204 9.63 -22.72 5.73
CA LYS A 204 11.04 -22.80 6.11
C LYS A 204 11.45 -21.75 7.15
N GLY A 205 10.48 -21.08 7.77
CA GLY A 205 10.71 -20.09 8.82
C GLY A 205 10.69 -18.64 8.35
N ALA A 206 10.18 -18.35 7.15
CA ALA A 206 9.94 -16.99 6.66
C ALA A 206 11.13 -16.02 6.86
N PHE A 207 12.36 -16.50 6.63
CA PHE A 207 13.56 -15.71 6.87
C PHE A 207 13.59 -14.52 5.91
N LEU A 208 13.96 -13.37 6.45
CA LEU A 208 14.14 -12.15 5.67
C LEU A 208 15.42 -12.26 4.82
N PRO A 209 15.37 -11.97 3.51
CA PRO A 209 16.58 -11.80 2.70
C PRO A 209 17.51 -10.72 3.26
N ASP A 210 18.79 -10.74 2.85
CA ASP A 210 19.79 -9.82 3.40
C ASP A 210 19.60 -8.39 2.89
N LYS A 211 19.31 -8.22 1.59
CA LYS A 211 18.96 -6.95 0.95
C LYS A 211 17.66 -7.13 0.17
#